data_AF-A0A9N9DNB7-F1
#
_entry.id   AF-A0A9N9DNB7-F1
#
_cell.length_a   1.000
_cell.length_b   1.000
_cell.length_c   1.000
_cell.angle_alpha   90.00
_cell.angle_beta   90.00
_cell.angle_gamma   90.00
#
_symmetry.space_group_name_H-M   'P 1'
#
loop_
_entity.id
_entity.type
_entity.pdbx_description
1 polymer ?
#
loop_
_entity_poly.entity_id
_entity_poly.type
_entity_poly.pdbx_seq_one_letter_code
_entity_poly.pdbx_strand_id
1 'polypeptide(L)'
;HIKGYWGCCDLLNDIIAKFHHGDYNILRRLHVWFLHVHGLDVQIWGMDLPVSGVYRMFLIGVFQFPISWENHHELVHAIRVLRNFKA
;
A
#
# COMPACT_ATOMS: atom_id res chain seq x y z
N HIS A 1 11.40 -10.95 -9.24
CA HIS A 1 9.97 -11.31 -9.31
C HIS A 1 9.22 -10.50 -8.25
N ILE A 2 8.41 -9.53 -8.66
CA ILE A 2 7.64 -8.66 -7.77
C ILE A 2 6.47 -9.50 -7.24
N LYS A 3 6.41 -9.73 -5.92
CA LYS A 3 5.21 -10.23 -5.25
C LYS A 3 4.57 -9.06 -4.52
N GLY A 4 3.86 -8.22 -5.27
CA GLY A 4 2.91 -7.30 -4.64
C GLY A 4 1.78 -8.14 -4.09
N TYR A 5 1.58 -8.14 -2.77
CA TYR A 5 0.33 -8.61 -2.22
C TYR A 5 -0.69 -7.52 -2.50
N TRP A 6 -1.44 -7.70 -3.59
CA TRP A 6 -2.55 -6.84 -3.99
C TRP A 6 -3.72 -7.10 -3.04
N GLY A 7 -3.51 -6.83 -1.75
CA GLY A 7 -4.52 -6.96 -0.71
C GLY A 7 -5.72 -6.12 -1.12
N CYS A 8 -6.82 -6.81 -1.44
CA CYS A 8 -8.11 -6.23 -1.83
C CYS A 8 -8.21 -5.58 -3.22
N CYS A 9 -7.24 -5.68 -4.15
CA CYS A 9 -7.48 -5.20 -5.53
C CYS A 9 -8.57 -6.00 -6.24
N ASP A 10 -8.62 -7.32 -6.04
CA ASP A 10 -9.69 -8.14 -6.59
C ASP A 10 -11.04 -7.76 -5.97
N LEU A 11 -11.05 -7.46 -4.67
CA LEU A 11 -12.23 -6.96 -3.96
C LEU A 11 -12.66 -5.58 -4.52
N LEU A 12 -11.71 -4.71 -4.83
CA LEU A 12 -11.93 -3.40 -5.44
C LEU A 12 -12.49 -3.49 -6.84
N ASN A 13 -11.89 -4.33 -7.68
CA ASN A 13 -12.36 -4.60 -9.03
C ASN A 13 -13.76 -5.26 -8.98
N ASP A 14 -14.00 -6.15 -8.03
CA ASP A 14 -15.30 -6.79 -7.81
C ASP A 14 -16.36 -5.79 -7.30
N ILE A 15 -15.99 -4.84 -6.42
CA ILE A 15 -16.86 -3.72 -6.02
C ILE A 15 -17.16 -2.82 -7.22
N ILE A 16 -16.15 -2.41 -7.99
CA ILE A 16 -16.33 -1.56 -9.19
C ILE A 16 -17.21 -2.27 -10.24
N ALA A 17 -17.03 -3.58 -10.42
CA ALA A 17 -17.80 -4.37 -11.38
C ALA A 17 -19.24 -4.66 -10.92
N LYS A 18 -19.45 -4.92 -9.62
CA LYS A 18 -20.79 -5.21 -9.06
C LYS A 18 -21.63 -3.97 -8.83
N PHE A 19 -21.00 -2.85 -8.48
CA PHE A 19 -21.70 -1.59 -8.37
C PHE A 19 -21.62 -0.85 -9.71
N HIS A 20 -22.59 -1.12 -10.59
CA HIS A 20 -22.85 -0.32 -11.81
C HIS A 20 -22.98 1.19 -11.53
N HIS A 21 -23.12 1.58 -10.25
CA HIS A 21 -23.10 2.93 -9.70
C HIS A 21 -22.24 3.01 -8.44
N GLY A 22 -21.02 2.47 -8.46
CA GLY A 22 -20.06 2.74 -7.38
C GLY A 22 -19.92 4.25 -7.24
N ASP A 23 -20.52 4.83 -6.19
CA ASP A 23 -20.53 6.27 -6.02
C ASP A 23 -19.08 6.73 -5.99
N TYR A 24 -18.70 7.52 -6.99
CA TYR A 24 -17.37 8.06 -7.15
C TYR A 24 -16.90 8.76 -5.87
N ASN A 25 -17.83 9.30 -5.07
CA ASN A 25 -17.55 9.91 -3.77
C ASN A 25 -17.12 8.89 -2.71
N ILE A 26 -17.65 7.66 -2.75
CA ILE A 26 -17.25 6.57 -1.85
C ILE A 26 -15.88 6.04 -2.28
N LEU A 27 -15.70 5.79 -3.58
CA LEU A 27 -14.43 5.29 -4.09
C LEU A 27 -13.30 6.31 -3.83
N ARG A 28 -13.54 7.62 -3.99
CA ARG A 28 -12.54 8.68 -3.70
C ARG A 28 -12.06 8.70 -2.25
N ARG A 29 -12.81 8.11 -1.33
CA ARG A 29 -12.45 8.01 0.09
C ARG A 29 -11.70 6.73 0.41
N LEU A 30 -11.55 5.81 -0.56
CA LEU A 30 -10.84 4.58 -0.35
C LEU A 30 -9.34 4.81 -0.56
N HIS A 31 -8.57 4.56 0.48
CA HIS A 31 -7.11 4.55 0.42
C HIS A 31 -6.63 3.11 0.21
N VAL A 32 -5.98 2.86 -0.91
CA VAL A 32 -5.41 1.54 -1.22
C VAL A 32 -3.92 1.60 -0.95
N TRP A 33 -3.40 0.57 -0.32
CA TRP A 33 -1.98 0.44 -0.04
C TRP A 33 -1.55 -1.01 -0.15
N PHE A 34 -0.26 -1.21 -0.39
CA PHE A 34 0.33 -2.54 -0.41
C PHE A 34 1.78 -2.51 0.09
N LEU A 35 2.22 -3.67 0.57
CA LEU A 35 3.60 -3.90 0.97
C LEU A 35 4.34 -4.56 -0.19
N HIS A 36 5.50 -4.00 -0.53
CA HIS A 36 6.41 -4.56 -1.49
C HIS A 36 7.72 -4.91 -0.78
N VAL A 37 8.07 -6.20 -0.78
CA VAL A 37 9.29 -6.69 -0.15
C VAL A 37 10.30 -7.02 -1.24
N HIS A 38 11.46 -6.38 -1.19
CA HIS A 38 12.59 -6.61 -2.09
C HIS A 38 13.86 -6.88 -1.28
N GLY A 39 14.26 -8.15 -1.21
CA GLY A 39 15.36 -8.55 -0.31
C GLY A 39 14.97 -8.29 1.14
N LEU A 40 15.76 -7.45 1.83
CA LEU A 40 15.48 -7.01 3.19
C LEU A 40 14.65 -5.72 3.24
N ASP A 41 14.47 -5.04 2.12
CA ASP A 41 13.74 -3.78 2.09
C ASP A 41 12.23 -4.04 2.02
N VAL A 42 11.51 -3.45 2.96
CA VAL A 42 10.05 -3.38 2.98
C VAL A 42 9.63 -1.98 2.57
N GLN A 43 8.88 -1.89 1.48
CA GLN A 43 8.35 -0.66 0.94
C GLN A 43 6.83 -0.65 1.13
N ILE A 44 6.30 0.46 1.62
CA ILE A 44 4.86 0.71 1.70
C ILE A 44 4.50 1.65 0.57
N TRP A 45 3.56 1.25 -0.27
CA TRP A 45 3.09 2.03 -1.40
C TRP A 45 1.60 2.34 -1.23
N GLY A 46 1.23 3.57 -1.55
CA GLY A 46 -0.15 3.99 -1.75
C GLY A 46 -0.52 3.94 -3.22
N MET A 47 -1.80 3.71 -3.49
CA MET A 47 -2.36 3.70 -4.83
C MET A 47 -3.66 4.50 -4.86
N ASP A 48 -3.71 5.48 -5.75
CA ASP A 48 -4.95 6.20 -6.05
C ASP A 48 -5.87 5.34 -6.95
N LEU A 49 -7.16 5.66 -6.93
CA LEU A 49 -8.10 5.07 -7.88
C LEU A 49 -7.65 5.27 -9.33
N PRO A 50 -7.94 4.30 -10.20
CA PRO A 50 -7.61 4.42 -11.60
C PRO A 50 -8.43 5.56 -12.23
N VAL A 51 -7.74 6.51 -12.85
CA VAL A 51 -8.36 7.49 -13.75
C VAL A 51 -8.04 7.06 -15.17
N SER A 52 -9.07 6.74 -15.96
CA SER A 52 -8.91 6.22 -17.33
C SER A 52 -8.01 4.99 -17.44
N GLY A 53 -8.10 4.08 -16.45
CA GLY A 53 -7.32 2.84 -16.43
C GLY A 53 -5.86 3.00 -15.99
N VAL A 54 -5.45 4.21 -15.59
CA VAL A 54 -4.09 4.49 -15.09
C VAL A 54 -4.13 4.64 -13.58
N TYR A 55 -3.33 3.83 -12.89
CA TYR A 55 -3.12 3.90 -11.45
C TYR A 55 -1.93 4.80 -11.14
N ARG A 56 -2.10 5.71 -10.18
CA ARG A 56 -0.97 6.45 -9.61
C ARG A 56 -0.52 5.75 -8.34
N MET A 57 0.73 5.32 -8.34
CA MET A 57 1.38 4.71 -7.17
C MET A 57 2.36 5.71 -6.57
N PHE A 58 2.42 5.80 -5.26
CA PHE A 58 3.37 6.66 -4.55
C PHE A 58 3.95 5.95 -3.33
N LEU A 59 5.23 6.17 -3.07
CA LEU A 59 5.94 5.54 -1.97
C LEU A 59 5.59 6.27 -0.66
N ILE A 60 5.05 5.53 0.30
CA ILE A 60 4.70 6.04 1.65
C ILE A 60 5.91 5.95 2.57
N GLY A 61 6.68 4.87 2.49
CA GLY A 61 7.89 4.72 3.27
C GLY A 61 8.62 3.41 3.00
N VAL A 62 9.86 3.34 3.48
CA VAL A 62 10.75 2.19 3.33
C VAL A 62 11.46 1.94 4.64
N PHE A 63 11.62 0.67 5.02
CA PHE A 63 12.43 0.25 6.16
C PHE A 63 12.98 -1.16 5.90
N GLN A 64 13.99 -1.59 6.67
CA GLN A 64 14.57 -2.92 6.52
C GLN A 64 13.98 -3.95 7.50
N PHE A 65 13.84 -5.19 7.05
CA PHE A 65 13.37 -6.31 7.85
C PHE A 65 13.99 -7.64 7.35
N PRO A 66 14.40 -8.58 8.24
CA PRO A 66 14.28 -8.55 9.70
C PRO A 66 15.27 -7.59 10.37
N ILE A 67 14.86 -7.06 11.52
CA ILE A 67 15.69 -6.17 12.34
C ILE A 67 16.44 -7.04 13.36
N SER A 68 17.76 -6.92 13.38
CA SER A 68 18.68 -7.49 14.35
C SER A 68 19.18 -6.43 15.33
N TRP A 69 20.06 -6.83 16.26
CA TRP A 69 20.66 -5.90 17.20
C TRP A 69 21.56 -4.87 16.51
N GLU A 70 22.22 -5.24 15.42
CA GLU A 70 23.14 -4.37 14.68
C GLU A 70 22.41 -3.20 13.99
N ASN A 71 21.18 -3.41 13.53
CA ASN A 71 20.36 -2.40 12.85
C ASN A 71 19.13 -1.98 13.66
N HIS A 72 19.16 -2.11 14.99
CA HIS A 72 18.02 -1.79 15.88
C HIS A 72 17.46 -0.36 15.73
N HIS A 73 18.25 0.59 15.21
CA HIS A 73 17.78 1.95 14.91
C HIS A 73 16.70 1.99 13.82
N GLU A 74 16.69 1.00 12.90
CA GLU A 74 15.65 0.81 11.89
C GLU A 74 14.28 0.57 12.54
N LEU A 75 14.22 0.07 13.77
CA LEU A 75 12.95 -0.16 14.47
C LEU A 75 12.21 1.15 14.71
N VAL A 76 12.91 2.20 15.13
CA VAL A 76 12.31 3.52 15.37
C VAL A 76 11.81 4.12 14.05
N HIS A 77 12.57 3.92 12.97
CA HIS A 77 12.19 4.35 11.63
C HIS A 77 10.97 3.59 11.10
N ALA A 78 10.99 2.27 11.17
CA ALA A 78 9.86 1.40 10.80
C ALA A 78 8.59 1.75 11.58
N ILE A 79 8.68 1.97 12.90
CA ILE A 79 7.54 2.40 13.72
C ILE A 79 7.02 3.77 13.26
N ARG A 80 7.88 4.72 12.90
CA ARG A 80 7.44 6.03 12.38
C ARG A 80 6.70 5.88 11.05
N VAL A 81 7.24 5.09 10.13
CA VAL A 81 6.62 4.79 8.83
C VAL A 81 5.24 4.14 9.06
N LEU A 82 5.16 3.12 9.91
CA LEU A 82 3.91 2.40 10.22
C LEU A 82 2.92 3.22 11.05
N ARG A 83 3.38 4.17 11.86
CA ARG A 83 2.50 5.04 12.67
C ARG A 83 1.90 6.19 11.86
N ASN A 84 2.66 6.73 10.91
CA ASN A 84 2.17 7.73 9.96
C ASN A 84 1.19 7.12 8.95
N PHE A 85 1.28 5.81 8.79
CA PHE A 85 0.32 4.97 8.09
C PHE A 85 -0.90 4.69 8.98
N LYS A 86 -1.70 5.72 9.27
CA LYS A 86 -3.06 5.52 9.78
C LYS A 86 -3.99 5.29 8.60
N ALA A 87 -4.46 4.05 8.46
CA ALA A 87 -5.59 3.68 7.61
C ALA A 87 -6.90 4.26 8.13
#